data_AF-A0A317DWB1-F1
#
_entry.id   AF-A0A317DWB1-F1
#
_cell.length_a   1.000
_cell.length_b   1.000
_cell.length_c   1.000
_cell.angle_alpha   90.00
_cell.angle_beta   90.00
_cell.angle_gamma   90.00
#
_symmetry.space_group_name_H-M   'P 1'
#
loop_
_entity.id
_entity.type
_entity.pdbx_description
1 polymer ?
#
loop_
_entity_poly.entity_id
_entity_poly.type
_entity_poly.pdbx_seq_one_letter_code
_entity_poly.pdbx_strand_id
1 'polypeptide(L)'
;MGGSTMGNGGSCPKGAIFTDLHAPLGAHAARVEAERCYFCYDAPCATACPTSIDIPLFIRQIATGNDLGAAETILASNIMGSMCARVCPTEQLCEEACVRNAGEQAPVQIGLLQRHATDALLDDGRQIFTRAAPTGKVVAVVGAGPAGLACAHALALAGHAVTVFEARPKAGGLNEYGIAAYKAVGNIAQREVDYILGLGGIEIRHGSALGADVTLDGLAAGFDAVFLGLGLGAVNAAGIEGAGLAGIADAVGFIARLRQGEPAAVGRRVVVIGGGMTAIDVAVQARLLGAEDVTIVYRGDEAAMKASPYEREVARTRDVRIRTCLRPKRYLGENGRVTAAEFAYAGGTGETLTLPADQVFEAVGQKLAPPGLDGLAFEGGRIKVDGERATSRPGVWAGGDCIAGGKDLTVAAVEDGKVAARAIDHYLKA
;
A
#
# COMPACT_ATOMS: atom_id res chain seq x y z
N MET A 1 -45.19 29.84 -29.97
CA MET A 1 -44.39 30.31 -28.82
C MET A 1 -44.49 29.26 -27.72
N GLY A 2 -43.58 28.30 -27.73
CA GLY A 2 -43.51 27.23 -26.73
C GLY A 2 -42.05 27.09 -26.32
N GLY A 3 -41.70 27.67 -25.18
CA GLY A 3 -40.39 27.51 -24.57
C GLY A 3 -40.46 26.40 -23.54
N SER A 4 -39.89 25.25 -23.86
CA SER A 4 -39.62 24.17 -22.90
C SER A 4 -38.17 24.31 -22.43
N THR A 5 -37.99 24.81 -21.22
CA THR A 5 -36.72 24.82 -20.49
C THR A 5 -36.27 23.39 -20.21
N MET A 6 -35.21 22.94 -20.88
CA MET A 6 -34.50 21.72 -20.51
C MET A 6 -33.64 22.01 -19.27
N GLY A 7 -34.05 21.50 -18.13
CA GLY A 7 -33.24 21.43 -16.93
C GLY A 7 -32.10 20.44 -17.13
N ASN A 8 -30.87 20.95 -17.29
CA ASN A 8 -29.65 20.16 -17.24
C ASN A 8 -29.25 19.97 -15.78
N GLY A 9 -29.62 18.81 -15.22
CA GLY A 9 -29.32 18.41 -13.85
C GLY A 9 -29.32 16.89 -13.73
N GLY A 10 -28.63 16.21 -14.64
CA GLY A 10 -28.40 14.77 -14.54
C GLY A 10 -27.42 14.48 -13.40
N SER A 11 -27.93 14.26 -12.20
CA SER A 11 -27.15 13.73 -11.08
C SER A 11 -26.58 12.36 -11.45
N CYS A 12 -25.26 12.22 -11.42
CA CYS A 12 -24.56 10.94 -11.49
C CYS A 12 -25.12 9.98 -10.42
N PRO A 13 -25.28 8.67 -10.68
CA PRO A 13 -25.91 7.76 -9.73
C PRO A 13 -25.15 7.75 -8.40
N LYS A 14 -25.87 7.92 -7.29
CA LYS A 14 -25.38 7.77 -5.91
C LYS A 14 -25.18 6.28 -5.57
N GLY A 15 -24.48 5.53 -6.42
CA GLY A 15 -23.98 4.18 -6.15
C GLY A 15 -22.51 4.24 -5.74
N ALA A 16 -22.00 3.19 -5.09
CA ALA A 16 -20.56 3.05 -4.88
C ALA A 16 -19.87 3.05 -6.25
N ILE A 17 -19.12 4.12 -6.56
CA ILE A 17 -18.42 4.30 -7.84
C ILE A 17 -17.41 3.18 -8.08
N PHE A 18 -16.89 2.58 -7.00
CA PHE A 18 -15.91 1.51 -7.03
C PHE A 18 -16.53 0.19 -6.58
N THR A 19 -16.44 -0.80 -7.46
CA THR A 19 -16.62 -2.21 -7.12
C THR A 19 -15.27 -2.84 -6.84
N ASP A 20 -15.28 -3.94 -6.09
CA ASP A 20 -14.09 -4.72 -5.80
C ASP A 20 -13.42 -5.22 -7.08
N LEU A 21 -12.09 -5.13 -7.17
CA LEU A 21 -11.30 -5.68 -8.27
C LEU A 21 -11.46 -7.20 -8.37
N HIS A 22 -11.45 -7.85 -7.21
CA HIS A 22 -11.50 -9.30 -7.10
C HIS A 22 -12.66 -9.69 -6.20
N ALA A 23 -13.65 -10.40 -6.73
CA ALA A 23 -14.67 -10.98 -5.88
C ALA A 23 -14.04 -12.01 -4.92
N PRO A 24 -14.47 -12.06 -3.64
CA PRO A 24 -14.01 -13.09 -2.72
C PRO A 24 -14.46 -14.47 -3.19
N LEU A 25 -13.66 -15.49 -2.90
CA LEU A 25 -14.08 -16.88 -3.11
C LEU A 25 -15.14 -17.24 -2.07
N GLY A 26 -16.30 -17.70 -2.52
CA GLY A 26 -17.28 -18.36 -1.65
C GLY A 26 -16.74 -19.70 -1.15
N ALA A 27 -17.31 -20.23 -0.05
CA ALA A 27 -16.81 -21.44 0.62
C ALA A 27 -16.58 -22.64 -0.30
N HIS A 28 -17.50 -22.91 -1.24
CA HIS A 28 -17.31 -24.01 -2.19
C HIS A 28 -16.14 -23.76 -3.14
N ALA A 29 -16.05 -22.56 -3.72
CA ALA A 29 -14.97 -22.20 -4.64
C ALA A 29 -13.60 -22.17 -3.94
N ALA A 30 -13.55 -21.69 -2.69
CA ALA A 30 -12.35 -21.71 -1.86
C ALA A 30 -11.87 -23.14 -1.61
N ARG A 31 -12.77 -24.07 -1.28
CA ARG A 31 -12.43 -25.49 -1.12
C ARG A 31 -11.91 -26.12 -2.41
N VAL A 32 -12.58 -25.90 -3.53
CA VAL A 32 -12.13 -26.41 -4.84
C VAL A 32 -10.75 -25.88 -5.21
N GLU A 33 -10.51 -24.59 -5.00
CA GLU A 33 -9.21 -23.97 -5.26
C GLU A 33 -8.14 -24.48 -4.28
N ALA A 34 -8.48 -24.70 -3.00
CA ALA A 34 -7.57 -25.25 -2.01
C ALA A 34 -7.16 -26.70 -2.33
N GLU A 35 -8.07 -27.51 -2.88
CA GLU A 35 -7.79 -28.88 -3.35
C GLU A 35 -6.83 -28.92 -4.55
N ARG A 36 -6.62 -27.79 -5.26
CA ARG A 36 -5.58 -27.69 -6.30
C ARG A 36 -4.17 -27.59 -5.72
N CYS A 37 -4.01 -27.30 -4.43
CA CYS A 37 -2.67 -27.20 -3.86
C CYS A 37 -2.00 -28.58 -3.76
N TYR A 38 -0.74 -28.68 -4.20
CA TYR A 38 0.05 -29.92 -4.04
C TYR A 38 0.63 -30.10 -2.65
N PHE A 39 0.46 -29.12 -1.75
CA PHE A 39 1.02 -29.12 -0.41
C PHE A 39 2.51 -29.47 -0.39
N CYS A 40 3.26 -28.77 -1.25
CA CYS A 40 4.68 -29.03 -1.48
C CYS A 40 5.47 -29.04 -0.17
N TYR A 41 6.38 -30.00 -0.04
CA TYR A 41 7.47 -29.93 0.92
C TYR A 41 8.41 -28.78 0.52
N ASP A 42 8.96 -28.04 1.50
CA ASP A 42 9.77 -26.83 1.29
C ASP A 42 9.14 -25.88 0.25
N ALA A 43 7.87 -25.54 0.49
CA ALA A 43 7.03 -24.85 -0.48
C ALA A 43 7.66 -23.55 -1.00
N PRO A 44 8.00 -23.45 -2.30
CA PRO A 44 8.65 -22.25 -2.86
C PRO A 44 7.81 -20.98 -2.69
N CYS A 45 6.47 -21.12 -2.69
CA CYS A 45 5.55 -20.01 -2.43
C CYS A 45 5.73 -19.41 -1.02
N ALA A 46 6.03 -20.23 -0.01
CA ALA A 46 6.27 -19.75 1.35
C ALA A 46 7.62 -19.00 1.45
N THR A 47 8.65 -19.50 0.76
CA THR A 47 9.96 -18.83 0.64
C THR A 47 9.87 -17.50 -0.10
N ALA A 48 9.03 -17.42 -1.14
CA ALA A 48 8.80 -16.20 -1.90
C ALA A 48 7.96 -15.16 -1.13
N CYS A 49 7.19 -15.58 -0.11
CA CYS A 49 6.42 -14.68 0.74
C CYS A 49 7.35 -13.94 1.71
N PRO A 50 7.40 -12.59 1.71
CA PRO A 50 8.31 -11.86 2.61
C PRO A 50 8.07 -12.12 4.10
N THR A 51 6.84 -12.41 4.49
CA THR A 51 6.47 -12.74 5.88
C THR A 51 6.57 -14.23 6.21
N SER A 52 6.95 -15.07 5.24
CA SER A 52 7.09 -16.53 5.38
C SER A 52 5.82 -17.18 5.96
N ILE A 53 4.66 -16.83 5.40
CA ILE A 53 3.40 -17.51 5.74
C ILE A 53 3.52 -18.99 5.35
N ASP A 54 3.07 -19.89 6.23
CA ASP A 54 2.94 -21.32 5.88
C ASP A 54 1.72 -21.52 4.97
N ILE A 55 1.94 -21.29 3.68
CA ILE A 55 0.93 -21.34 2.63
C ILE A 55 0.31 -22.75 2.51
N PRO A 56 1.09 -23.85 2.45
CA PRO A 56 0.53 -25.20 2.44
C PRO A 56 -0.39 -25.47 3.64
N LEU A 57 -0.02 -25.03 4.85
CA LEU A 57 -0.80 -25.26 6.05
C LEU A 57 -2.14 -24.53 6.01
N PHE A 58 -2.16 -23.22 5.75
CA PHE A 58 -3.43 -22.49 5.75
C PHE A 58 -4.35 -22.96 4.63
N ILE A 59 -3.80 -23.32 3.46
CA ILE A 59 -4.61 -23.86 2.37
C ILE A 59 -5.20 -25.22 2.75
N ARG A 60 -4.44 -26.06 3.47
CA ARG A 60 -4.96 -27.35 3.96
C ARG A 60 -6.09 -27.15 4.97
N GLN A 61 -5.97 -26.15 5.84
CA GLN A 61 -7.01 -25.78 6.80
C GLN A 61 -8.29 -25.33 6.08
N ILE A 62 -8.20 -24.54 5.01
CA ILE A 62 -9.36 -24.18 4.17
C ILE A 62 -9.97 -25.43 3.50
N ALA A 63 -9.14 -26.34 2.96
CA ALA A 63 -9.60 -27.56 2.31
C ALA A 63 -10.44 -28.46 3.25
N THR A 64 -10.15 -28.43 4.55
CA THR A 64 -10.90 -29.16 5.59
C THR A 64 -12.01 -28.34 6.26
N GLY A 65 -12.28 -27.11 5.81
CA GLY A 65 -13.32 -26.24 6.34
C GLY A 65 -12.96 -25.54 7.66
N ASN A 66 -11.67 -25.44 7.99
CA ASN A 66 -11.16 -24.73 9.17
C ASN A 66 -10.64 -23.33 8.80
N ASP A 67 -11.53 -22.45 8.36
CA ASP A 67 -11.17 -21.11 7.87
C ASP A 67 -10.56 -20.23 8.98
N LEU A 68 -11.05 -20.36 10.22
CA LEU A 68 -10.49 -19.62 11.36
C LEU A 68 -9.07 -20.08 11.71
N GLY A 69 -8.79 -21.38 11.65
CA GLY A 69 -7.42 -21.89 11.82
C GLY A 69 -6.50 -21.46 10.68
N ALA A 70 -7.01 -21.38 9.45
CA ALA A 70 -6.27 -20.80 8.33
C ALA A 70 -5.93 -19.33 8.57
N ALA A 71 -6.90 -18.55 9.06
CA ALA A 71 -6.67 -17.15 9.43
C ALA A 71 -5.61 -17.05 10.54
N GLU A 72 -5.67 -17.87 11.58
CA GLU A 72 -4.64 -17.90 12.63
C GLU A 72 -3.23 -18.13 12.06
N THR A 73 -3.06 -19.13 11.20
CA THR A 73 -1.79 -19.40 10.51
C THR A 73 -1.30 -18.19 9.70
N ILE A 74 -2.20 -17.51 8.99
CA ILE A 74 -1.89 -16.31 8.19
C ILE A 74 -1.44 -15.17 9.11
N LEU A 75 -2.27 -14.83 10.12
CA LEU A 75 -2.05 -13.67 10.98
C LEU A 75 -0.86 -13.85 11.93
N ALA A 76 -0.50 -15.08 12.29
CA ALA A 76 0.70 -15.37 13.09
C ALA A 76 1.99 -14.96 12.36
N SER A 77 2.03 -15.07 11.03
CA SER A 77 3.16 -14.64 10.20
C SER A 77 3.02 -13.21 9.69
N ASN A 78 1.79 -12.79 9.37
CA ASN A 78 1.45 -11.51 8.77
C ASN A 78 0.16 -10.94 9.36
N ILE A 79 0.29 -10.07 10.36
CA ILE A 79 -0.85 -9.45 11.04
C ILE A 79 -1.71 -8.56 10.12
N MET A 80 -1.19 -8.13 8.97
CA MET A 80 -1.96 -7.41 7.94
C MET A 80 -2.38 -8.33 6.78
N GLY A 81 -2.74 -9.57 7.13
CA GLY A 81 -3.14 -10.59 6.16
C GLY A 81 -4.34 -10.20 5.29
N SER A 82 -5.28 -9.40 5.82
CA SER A 82 -6.52 -9.04 5.13
C SER A 82 -6.28 -8.00 4.04
N MET A 83 -5.45 -7.00 4.32
CA MET A 83 -4.99 -6.06 3.29
C MET A 83 -4.04 -6.75 2.31
N CYS A 84 -3.08 -7.53 2.80
CA CYS A 84 -2.13 -8.23 1.93
C CYS A 84 -2.82 -9.19 0.95
N ALA A 85 -3.92 -9.81 1.33
CA ALA A 85 -4.72 -10.67 0.44
C ALA A 85 -5.36 -9.94 -0.75
N ARG A 86 -5.39 -8.60 -0.72
CA ARG A 86 -5.98 -7.74 -1.77
C ARG A 86 -4.95 -6.98 -2.59
N VAL A 87 -3.77 -6.71 -2.02
CA VAL A 87 -2.80 -5.78 -2.60
C VAL A 87 -1.41 -6.39 -2.83
N CYS A 88 -1.14 -7.61 -2.34
CA CYS A 88 0.13 -8.26 -2.66
C CYS A 88 0.20 -8.55 -4.17
N PRO A 89 1.32 -8.23 -4.83
CA PRO A 89 1.56 -8.65 -6.20
C PRO A 89 1.95 -10.14 -6.20
N THR A 90 0.96 -11.02 -6.00
CA THR A 90 1.18 -12.47 -5.86
C THR A 90 1.84 -13.06 -7.10
N GLU A 91 1.56 -12.48 -8.27
CA GLU A 91 2.15 -12.77 -9.58
C GLU A 91 3.65 -12.42 -9.70
N GLN A 92 4.21 -11.76 -8.69
CA GLN A 92 5.65 -11.48 -8.56
C GLN A 92 6.23 -12.06 -7.26
N LEU A 93 5.44 -12.88 -6.54
CA LEU A 93 5.75 -13.40 -5.22
C LEU A 93 5.32 -14.88 -5.12
N CYS A 94 4.36 -15.17 -4.23
CA CYS A 94 4.00 -16.53 -3.86
C CYS A 94 3.34 -17.33 -5.00
N GLU A 95 2.55 -16.69 -5.85
CA GLU A 95 1.88 -17.36 -6.98
C GLU A 95 2.83 -17.52 -8.17
N GLU A 96 3.79 -16.61 -8.37
CA GLU A 96 4.88 -16.78 -9.35
C GLU A 96 5.70 -18.05 -9.03
N ALA A 97 6.05 -18.22 -7.75
CA ALA A 97 6.83 -19.36 -7.27
C ALA A 97 6.04 -20.68 -7.21
N CYS A 98 4.75 -20.68 -7.51
CA CYS A 98 3.93 -21.89 -7.45
C CYS A 98 4.39 -22.92 -8.48
N VAL A 99 4.69 -24.14 -8.04
CA VAL A 99 5.18 -25.24 -8.91
C VAL A 99 4.18 -25.63 -10.01
N ARG A 100 2.89 -25.30 -9.85
CA ARG A 100 1.86 -25.54 -10.88
C ARG A 100 2.12 -24.73 -12.16
N ASN A 101 2.85 -23.62 -12.08
CA ASN A 101 3.19 -22.82 -13.26
C ASN A 101 3.98 -23.65 -14.29
N ALA A 102 4.86 -24.57 -13.86
CA ALA A 102 5.68 -25.36 -14.76
C ALA A 102 4.87 -26.31 -15.67
N GLY A 103 3.75 -26.84 -15.17
CA GLY A 103 2.93 -27.82 -15.92
C GLY A 103 1.62 -27.25 -16.47
N GLU A 104 0.99 -26.34 -15.75
CA GLU A 104 -0.38 -25.89 -16.02
C GLU A 104 -0.49 -24.42 -16.40
N GLN A 105 0.58 -23.63 -16.18
CA GLN A 105 0.55 -22.17 -16.34
C GLN A 105 -0.60 -21.50 -15.56
N ALA A 106 -1.03 -22.14 -14.46
CA ALA A 106 -2.14 -21.71 -13.63
C ALA A 106 -1.79 -21.98 -12.15
N PRO A 107 -1.29 -20.98 -11.40
CA PRO A 107 -0.94 -21.17 -10.01
C PRO A 107 -2.18 -21.45 -9.15
N VAL A 108 -1.95 -21.85 -7.91
CA VAL A 108 -3.02 -21.79 -6.89
C VAL A 108 -3.30 -20.31 -6.62
N GLN A 109 -4.56 -19.92 -6.49
CA GLN A 109 -4.99 -18.55 -6.18
C GLN A 109 -4.81 -18.25 -4.68
N ILE A 110 -3.54 -18.24 -4.23
CA ILE A 110 -3.10 -18.07 -2.86
C ILE A 110 -3.68 -16.78 -2.25
N GLY A 111 -3.64 -15.66 -2.99
CA GLY A 111 -4.16 -14.38 -2.50
C GLY A 111 -5.65 -14.44 -2.18
N LEU A 112 -6.45 -15.10 -3.04
CA LEU A 112 -7.89 -15.25 -2.83
C LEU A 112 -8.24 -16.24 -1.71
N LEU A 113 -7.45 -17.30 -1.54
CA LEU A 113 -7.59 -18.21 -0.40
C LEU A 113 -7.23 -17.53 0.92
N GLN A 114 -6.17 -16.71 0.94
CA GLN A 114 -5.83 -15.88 2.09
C GLN A 114 -6.97 -14.91 2.42
N ARG A 115 -7.57 -14.29 1.39
CA ARG A 115 -8.73 -13.41 1.57
C ARG A 115 -9.91 -14.16 2.15
N HIS A 116 -10.22 -15.36 1.66
CA HIS A 116 -11.32 -16.18 2.16
C HIS A 116 -11.23 -16.39 3.68
N ALA A 117 -10.06 -16.82 4.16
CA ALA A 117 -9.83 -17.06 5.58
C ALA A 117 -9.83 -15.77 6.42
N THR A 118 -9.16 -14.71 5.95
CA THR A 118 -9.06 -13.45 6.69
C THR A 118 -10.39 -12.69 6.75
N ASP A 119 -11.18 -12.70 5.68
CA ASP A 119 -12.53 -12.13 5.68
C ASP A 119 -13.44 -12.89 6.66
N ALA A 120 -13.37 -14.23 6.71
CA ALA A 120 -14.13 -15.04 7.66
C ALA A 120 -13.81 -14.70 9.13
N LEU A 121 -12.53 -14.47 9.46
CA LEU A 121 -12.13 -14.04 10.81
C LEU A 121 -12.65 -12.65 11.15
N LEU A 122 -12.52 -11.68 10.23
CA LEU A 122 -12.97 -10.31 10.48
C LEU A 122 -14.51 -10.20 10.57
N ASP A 123 -15.24 -11.10 9.91
CA ASP A 123 -16.70 -11.17 10.01
C ASP A 123 -17.16 -11.88 11.30
N ASP A 124 -16.40 -12.87 11.78
CA ASP A 124 -16.63 -13.52 13.08
C ASP A 124 -16.35 -12.58 14.27
N GLY A 125 -15.35 -11.70 14.13
CA GLY A 125 -15.05 -10.62 15.08
C GLY A 125 -14.31 -11.07 16.35
N ARG A 126 -13.92 -12.34 16.46
CA ARG A 126 -13.10 -12.82 17.59
C ARG A 126 -11.67 -12.31 17.52
N GLN A 127 -11.08 -12.04 18.67
CA GLN A 127 -9.63 -11.85 18.82
C GLN A 127 -8.97 -13.21 19.07
N ILE A 128 -8.08 -13.67 18.19
CA ILE A 128 -7.41 -14.98 18.33
C ILE A 128 -6.11 -14.90 19.11
N PHE A 129 -5.54 -13.70 19.27
CA PHE A 129 -4.31 -13.49 20.01
C PHE A 129 -4.58 -13.13 21.46
N THR A 130 -3.73 -13.63 22.35
CA THR A 130 -3.77 -13.28 23.78
C THR A 130 -2.42 -12.68 24.17
N ARG A 131 -2.45 -11.52 24.82
CA ARG A 131 -1.24 -10.85 25.31
C ARG A 131 -0.58 -11.65 26.42
N ALA A 132 0.76 -11.63 26.44
CA ALA A 132 1.53 -12.04 27.59
C ALA A 132 1.30 -11.10 28.80
N ALA A 133 1.76 -11.53 29.98
CA ALA A 133 1.70 -10.70 31.18
C ALA A 133 2.45 -9.36 30.97
N PRO A 134 1.98 -8.25 31.56
CA PRO A 134 2.64 -6.95 31.43
C PRO A 134 4.11 -7.01 31.84
N THR A 135 5.00 -6.56 30.96
CA THR A 135 6.45 -6.52 31.20
C THR A 135 6.89 -5.30 32.01
N GLY A 136 6.03 -4.28 32.10
CA GLY A 136 6.34 -2.98 32.68
C GLY A 136 7.14 -2.05 31.75
N LYS A 137 7.47 -2.50 30.54
CA LYS A 137 8.21 -1.72 29.54
C LYS A 137 7.26 -0.95 28.62
N VAL A 138 7.70 0.24 28.21
CA VAL A 138 6.95 1.16 27.34
C VAL A 138 7.73 1.45 26.06
N VAL A 139 7.07 1.32 24.91
CA VAL A 139 7.70 1.51 23.59
C VAL A 139 6.95 2.56 22.77
N ALA A 140 7.70 3.48 22.16
CA ALA A 140 7.16 4.42 21.19
C ALA A 140 7.27 3.87 19.77
N VAL A 141 6.18 3.92 19.02
CA VAL A 141 6.13 3.60 17.59
C VAL A 141 5.73 4.88 16.85
N VAL A 142 6.50 5.30 15.86
CA VAL A 142 6.20 6.51 15.08
C VAL A 142 5.72 6.12 13.68
N GLY A 143 4.48 6.46 13.38
CA GLY A 143 3.75 6.08 12.16
C GLY A 143 2.86 4.86 12.38
N ALA A 144 1.55 5.02 12.18
CA ALA A 144 0.55 3.96 12.23
C ALA A 144 0.32 3.33 10.84
N GLY A 145 1.39 3.14 10.06
CA GLY A 145 1.36 2.36 8.81
C GLY A 145 1.56 0.87 9.04
N PRO A 146 1.65 0.06 7.98
CA PRO A 146 1.81 -1.40 8.08
C PRO A 146 3.00 -1.82 8.96
N ALA A 147 4.18 -1.21 8.80
CA ALA A 147 5.35 -1.52 9.61
C ALA A 147 5.16 -1.18 11.10
N GLY A 148 4.65 0.02 11.39
CA GLY A 148 4.43 0.47 12.76
C GLY A 148 3.37 -0.35 13.49
N LEU A 149 2.24 -0.62 12.84
CA LEU A 149 1.17 -1.44 13.41
C LEU A 149 1.60 -2.90 13.59
N ALA A 150 2.39 -3.47 12.67
CA ALA A 150 2.95 -4.80 12.84
C ALA A 150 3.93 -4.87 14.03
N CYS A 151 4.81 -3.87 14.15
CA CYS A 151 5.73 -3.76 15.28
C CYS A 151 4.95 -3.60 16.61
N ALA A 152 3.98 -2.69 16.65
CA ALA A 152 3.14 -2.44 17.82
C ALA A 152 2.37 -3.68 18.26
N HIS A 153 1.77 -4.42 17.32
CA HIS A 153 1.08 -5.67 17.60
C HIS A 153 2.00 -6.71 18.23
N ALA A 154 3.16 -6.96 17.61
CA ALA A 154 4.10 -7.96 18.10
C ALA A 154 4.65 -7.62 19.50
N LEU A 155 4.93 -6.35 19.77
CA LEU A 155 5.36 -5.88 21.09
C LEU A 155 4.25 -5.95 22.14
N ALA A 156 3.03 -5.57 21.78
CA ALA A 156 1.87 -5.67 22.67
C ALA A 156 1.53 -7.12 23.01
N LEU A 157 1.68 -8.03 22.03
CA LEU A 157 1.53 -9.47 22.20
C LEU A 157 2.56 -10.02 23.21
N ALA A 158 3.80 -9.51 23.16
CA ALA A 158 4.86 -9.85 24.11
C ALA A 158 4.67 -9.22 25.51
N GLY A 159 3.61 -8.44 25.74
CA GLY A 159 3.25 -7.86 27.03
C GLY A 159 3.75 -6.44 27.28
N HIS A 160 4.44 -5.83 26.31
CA HIS A 160 4.86 -4.43 26.39
C HIS A 160 3.67 -3.48 26.20
N ALA A 161 3.76 -2.27 26.75
CA ALA A 161 2.80 -1.20 26.46
C ALA A 161 3.35 -0.34 25.32
N VAL A 162 2.53 -0.09 24.29
CA VAL A 162 2.95 0.60 23.07
C VAL A 162 2.14 1.86 22.86
N THR A 163 2.81 2.98 22.59
CA THR A 163 2.17 4.21 22.14
C THR A 163 2.61 4.49 20.70
N VAL A 164 1.63 4.53 19.79
CA VAL A 164 1.81 4.83 18.38
C VAL A 164 1.52 6.32 18.14
N PHE A 165 2.49 7.06 17.62
CA PHE A 165 2.35 8.46 17.25
C PHE A 165 2.07 8.56 15.75
N GLU A 166 0.88 8.99 15.37
CA GLU A 166 0.43 9.08 13.98
C GLU A 166 0.14 10.54 13.60
N ALA A 167 0.72 11.00 12.49
CA ALA A 167 0.53 12.36 12.01
C ALA A 167 -0.90 12.63 11.53
N ARG A 168 -1.58 11.61 10.98
CA ARG A 168 -2.90 11.73 10.35
C ARG A 168 -4.06 11.37 11.28
N PRO A 169 -5.30 11.78 10.94
CA PRO A 169 -6.49 11.48 11.75
C PRO A 169 -6.89 10.00 11.83
N LYS A 170 -6.42 9.14 10.90
CA LYS A 170 -6.67 7.70 10.91
C LYS A 170 -5.37 6.91 10.80
N ALA A 171 -5.37 5.72 11.39
CA ALA A 171 -4.30 4.75 11.27
C ALA A 171 -4.46 3.91 9.99
N GLY A 172 -3.44 3.13 9.63
CA GLY A 172 -3.39 2.27 8.45
C GLY A 172 -2.43 2.76 7.36
N GLY A 173 -1.88 3.98 7.47
CA GLY A 173 -0.89 4.49 6.51
C GLY A 173 -1.36 4.44 5.06
N LEU A 174 -0.52 3.94 4.14
CA LEU A 174 -0.93 3.81 2.73
C LEU A 174 -2.06 2.77 2.52
N ASN A 175 -2.28 1.81 3.42
CA ASN A 175 -3.44 0.92 3.30
C ASN A 175 -4.76 1.70 3.43
N GLU A 176 -4.80 2.72 4.28
CA GLU A 176 -5.97 3.59 4.44
C GLU A 176 -6.03 4.67 3.35
N TYR A 177 -4.90 5.33 3.07
CA TYR A 177 -4.85 6.55 2.26
C TYR A 177 -4.31 6.37 0.84
N GLY A 178 -3.46 5.38 0.58
CA GLY A 178 -2.65 5.29 -0.65
C GLY A 178 -3.05 4.18 -1.63
N ILE A 179 -3.68 3.12 -1.15
CA ILE A 179 -4.18 2.03 -1.99
C ILE A 179 -5.47 2.48 -2.69
N ALA A 180 -5.62 2.14 -3.98
CA ALA A 180 -6.79 2.48 -4.75
C ALA A 180 -8.11 1.99 -4.12
N ALA A 181 -9.16 2.81 -4.25
CA ALA A 181 -10.47 2.51 -3.66
C ALA A 181 -11.06 1.17 -4.14
N TYR A 182 -10.84 0.82 -5.41
CA TYR A 182 -11.33 -0.42 -6.01
C TYR A 182 -10.57 -1.69 -5.54
N LYS A 183 -9.42 -1.54 -4.87
CA LYS A 183 -8.65 -2.66 -4.29
C LYS A 183 -8.96 -2.88 -2.81
N ALA A 184 -9.44 -1.86 -2.12
CA ALA A 184 -9.66 -1.87 -0.67
C ALA A 184 -11.09 -1.45 -0.30
N VAL A 185 -12.09 -2.14 -0.84
CA VAL A 185 -13.51 -1.89 -0.57
C VAL A 185 -13.93 -2.32 0.85
N GLY A 186 -15.10 -1.85 1.31
CA GLY A 186 -15.70 -2.31 2.57
C GLY A 186 -14.95 -1.85 3.83
N ASN A 187 -14.24 -0.72 3.76
CA ASN A 187 -13.46 -0.16 4.87
C ASN A 187 -12.43 -1.16 5.46
N ILE A 188 -11.93 -2.09 4.63
CA ILE A 188 -11.11 -3.21 5.08
C ILE A 188 -9.83 -2.76 5.82
N ALA A 189 -9.23 -1.64 5.40
CA ALA A 189 -8.04 -1.10 6.06
C ALA A 189 -8.30 -0.72 7.52
N GLN A 190 -9.41 -0.03 7.82
CA GLN A 190 -9.78 0.28 9.21
C GLN A 190 -10.22 -0.96 9.97
N ARG A 191 -10.97 -1.88 9.35
CA ARG A 191 -11.37 -3.15 10.02
C ARG A 191 -10.15 -3.94 10.50
N GLU A 192 -9.08 -3.98 9.70
CA GLU A 192 -7.82 -4.62 10.06
C GLU A 192 -7.07 -3.86 11.16
N VAL A 193 -7.08 -2.52 11.13
CA VAL A 193 -6.56 -1.68 12.23
C VAL A 193 -7.31 -1.97 13.53
N ASP A 194 -8.64 -1.97 13.49
CA ASP A 194 -9.49 -2.23 14.66
C ASP A 194 -9.22 -3.62 15.24
N TYR A 195 -9.03 -4.64 14.38
CA TYR A 195 -8.64 -5.98 14.80
C TYR A 195 -7.29 -5.98 15.54
N ILE A 196 -6.29 -5.28 15.00
CA ILE A 196 -4.95 -5.15 15.63
C ILE A 196 -5.05 -4.48 16.99
N LEU A 197 -5.83 -3.40 17.10
CA LEU A 197 -6.02 -2.66 18.35
C LEU A 197 -6.86 -3.43 19.37
N GLY A 198 -7.75 -4.31 18.90
CA GLY A 198 -8.57 -5.18 19.74
C GLY A 198 -7.77 -6.14 20.63
N LEU A 199 -6.48 -6.35 20.35
CA LEU A 199 -5.57 -7.07 21.24
C LEU A 199 -5.40 -6.35 22.59
N GLY A 200 -5.50 -5.02 22.60
CA GLY A 200 -5.18 -4.14 23.73
C GLY A 200 -3.67 -3.89 23.88
N GLY A 201 -3.31 -2.94 24.76
CA GLY A 201 -1.90 -2.58 25.00
C GLY A 201 -1.26 -1.66 23.97
N ILE A 202 -2.06 -1.19 22.99
CA ILE A 202 -1.64 -0.25 21.95
C ILE A 202 -2.53 0.99 22.08
N GLU A 203 -1.93 2.14 22.30
CA GLU A 203 -2.59 3.45 22.26
C GLU A 203 -2.14 4.18 21.00
N ILE A 204 -3.07 4.72 20.19
CA ILE A 204 -2.72 5.59 19.07
C ILE A 204 -2.99 7.06 19.44
N ARG A 205 -1.96 7.88 19.29
CA ARG A 205 -2.01 9.34 19.39
C ARG A 205 -1.98 9.94 17.99
N HIS A 206 -3.15 10.30 17.49
CA HIS A 206 -3.31 10.99 16.22
C HIS A 206 -2.85 12.45 16.29
N GLY A 207 -2.59 13.06 15.14
CA GLY A 207 -2.10 14.44 15.04
C GLY A 207 -0.73 14.65 15.69
N SER A 208 0.09 13.60 15.77
CA SER A 208 1.40 13.63 16.40
C SER A 208 2.49 13.34 15.37
N ALA A 209 2.96 14.36 14.66
CA ALA A 209 4.00 14.24 13.64
C ALA A 209 5.40 14.38 14.25
N LEU A 210 6.32 13.50 13.85
CA LEU A 210 7.73 13.61 14.19
C LEU A 210 8.36 14.86 13.56
N GLY A 211 9.12 15.60 14.37
CA GLY A 211 9.75 16.86 13.99
C GLY A 211 8.85 18.09 14.11
N ALA A 212 7.54 17.92 14.35
CA ALA A 212 6.60 19.01 14.58
C ALA A 212 5.99 18.96 15.98
N ASP A 213 5.40 17.82 16.35
CA ASP A 213 4.68 17.62 17.62
C ASP A 213 5.49 16.79 18.62
N VAL A 214 6.30 15.85 18.12
CA VAL A 214 7.21 15.02 18.91
C VAL A 214 8.61 15.05 18.32
N THR A 215 9.63 14.89 19.17
CA THR A 215 11.03 14.81 18.73
C THR A 215 11.61 13.44 19.04
N LEU A 216 12.57 12.99 18.22
CA LEU A 216 13.24 11.71 18.45
C LEU A 216 13.94 11.66 19.81
N ASP A 217 14.55 12.78 20.23
CA ASP A 217 15.17 12.90 21.55
C ASP A 217 14.16 12.78 22.69
N GLY A 218 13.00 13.44 22.57
CA GLY A 218 11.95 13.36 23.59
C GLY A 218 11.39 11.94 23.70
N LEU A 219 11.18 11.27 22.58
CA LEU A 219 10.73 9.87 22.55
C LEU A 219 11.77 8.93 23.16
N ALA A 220 13.05 9.07 22.78
CA ALA A 220 14.13 8.24 23.31
C ALA A 220 14.38 8.46 24.81
N ALA A 221 14.06 9.63 25.35
CA ALA A 221 14.15 9.90 26.79
C ALA A 221 12.92 9.41 27.58
N GLY A 222 11.75 9.33 26.94
CA GLY A 222 10.48 8.99 27.58
C GLY A 222 10.04 7.53 27.45
N PHE A 223 10.69 6.74 26.60
CA PHE A 223 10.34 5.35 26.32
C PHE A 223 11.57 4.45 26.40
N ASP A 224 11.38 3.17 26.71
CA ASP A 224 12.49 2.20 26.79
C ASP A 224 13.06 1.85 25.40
N ALA A 225 12.25 2.00 24.34
CA ALA A 225 12.66 1.82 22.96
C ALA A 225 11.79 2.66 22.00
N VAL A 226 12.32 2.94 20.81
CA VAL A 226 11.62 3.67 19.74
C VAL A 226 11.69 2.90 18.42
N PHE A 227 10.57 2.77 17.72
CA PHE A 227 10.50 2.26 16.36
C PHE A 227 9.98 3.33 15.39
N LEU A 228 10.65 3.49 14.25
CA LEU A 228 10.32 4.46 13.20
C LEU A 228 9.73 3.76 11.96
N GLY A 229 8.42 3.89 11.76
CA GLY A 229 7.65 3.35 10.63
C GLY A 229 7.03 4.46 9.77
N LEU A 230 7.84 5.45 9.38
CA LEU A 230 7.39 6.74 8.84
C LEU A 230 6.87 6.70 7.39
N GLY A 231 7.22 5.64 6.66
CA GLY A 231 6.99 5.58 5.21
C GLY A 231 7.72 6.69 4.44
N LEU A 232 7.17 7.08 3.29
CA LEU A 232 7.72 8.14 2.42
C LEU A 232 6.73 9.30 2.32
N GLY A 233 6.82 10.26 3.24
CA GLY A 233 5.82 11.33 3.39
C GLY A 233 5.81 12.41 2.32
N ALA A 234 6.86 12.53 1.48
CA ALA A 234 6.93 13.55 0.44
C ALA A 234 6.87 12.94 -0.96
N VAL A 235 6.39 13.72 -1.94
CA VAL A 235 6.41 13.35 -3.36
C VAL A 235 7.65 13.93 -4.04
N ASN A 236 8.15 13.23 -5.06
CA ASN A 236 9.21 13.76 -5.92
C ASN A 236 8.64 14.89 -6.79
N ALA A 237 9.34 16.01 -6.87
CA ALA A 237 8.99 17.05 -7.83
C ALA A 237 9.45 16.60 -9.23
N ALA A 238 8.54 16.58 -10.21
CA ALA A 238 8.91 16.25 -11.57
C ALA A 238 9.74 17.35 -12.25
N GLY A 239 9.69 18.59 -11.73
CA GLY A 239 10.47 19.73 -12.23
C GLY A 239 10.09 20.15 -13.65
N ILE A 240 8.85 19.91 -14.05
CA ILE A 240 8.35 20.15 -15.40
C ILE A 240 7.86 21.60 -15.51
N GLU A 241 8.22 22.28 -16.60
CA GLU A 241 7.73 23.62 -16.90
C GLU A 241 6.20 23.63 -16.96
N GLY A 242 5.57 24.63 -16.34
CA GLY A 242 4.11 24.73 -16.28
C GLY A 242 3.43 23.95 -15.15
N ALA A 243 4.18 23.36 -14.21
CA ALA A 243 3.63 22.58 -13.09
C ALA A 243 2.63 23.35 -12.17
N GLY A 244 2.62 24.68 -12.23
CA GLY A 244 1.68 25.53 -11.47
C GLY A 244 0.30 25.71 -12.12
N LEU A 245 0.05 25.13 -13.30
CA LEU A 245 -1.25 25.23 -13.97
C LEU A 245 -2.33 24.45 -13.20
N ALA A 246 -3.54 25.02 -13.16
CA ALA A 246 -4.70 24.31 -12.62
C ALA A 246 -4.99 23.04 -13.44
N GLY A 247 -5.35 21.96 -12.74
CA GLY A 247 -5.56 20.63 -13.35
C GLY A 247 -4.35 19.71 -13.26
N ILE A 248 -3.22 20.17 -12.73
CA ILE A 248 -2.08 19.31 -12.39
C ILE A 248 -2.21 18.92 -10.91
N ALA A 249 -2.07 17.63 -10.61
CA ALA A 249 -2.17 17.12 -9.24
C ALA A 249 -1.17 15.98 -9.00
N ASP A 250 -0.75 15.81 -7.75
CA ASP A 250 0.00 14.64 -7.34
C ASP A 250 -0.94 13.42 -7.21
N ALA A 251 -0.50 12.27 -7.71
CA ALA A 251 -1.35 11.08 -7.75
C ALA A 251 -1.67 10.55 -6.34
N VAL A 252 -0.70 10.55 -5.43
CA VAL A 252 -0.87 10.03 -4.06
C VAL A 252 -1.92 10.83 -3.29
N GLY A 253 -1.84 12.16 -3.34
CA GLY A 253 -2.79 13.07 -2.70
C GLY A 253 -4.18 12.98 -3.31
N PHE A 254 -4.29 12.79 -4.63
CA PHE A 254 -5.59 12.53 -5.26
C PHE A 254 -6.23 11.23 -4.76
N ILE A 255 -5.46 10.13 -4.72
CA ILE A 255 -5.95 8.85 -4.19
C ILE A 255 -6.34 9.00 -2.71
N ALA A 256 -5.55 9.71 -1.91
CA ALA A 256 -5.86 9.96 -0.51
C ALA A 256 -7.18 10.70 -0.32
N ARG A 257 -7.43 11.81 -1.05
CA ARG A 257 -8.71 12.53 -0.98
C ARG A 257 -9.88 11.63 -1.36
N LEU A 258 -9.74 10.85 -2.43
CA LEU A 258 -10.76 9.90 -2.88
C LEU A 258 -11.06 8.82 -1.83
N ARG A 259 -10.02 8.26 -1.20
CA ARG A 259 -10.13 7.29 -0.11
C ARG A 259 -10.82 7.86 1.12
N GLN A 260 -10.67 9.15 1.37
CA GLN A 260 -11.32 9.84 2.48
C GLN A 260 -12.74 10.34 2.15
N GLY A 261 -13.27 9.99 0.97
CA GLY A 261 -14.65 10.30 0.59
C GLY A 261 -14.85 11.74 0.11
N GLU A 262 -13.77 12.46 -0.19
CA GLU A 262 -13.87 13.80 -0.78
C GLU A 262 -14.38 13.73 -2.23
N PRO A 263 -15.23 14.66 -2.68
CA PRO A 263 -15.65 14.73 -4.07
C PRO A 263 -14.43 14.90 -4.99
N ALA A 264 -14.19 13.90 -5.83
CA ALA A 264 -13.10 13.92 -6.80
C ALA A 264 -13.67 14.08 -8.21
N ALA A 265 -13.62 15.31 -8.73
CA ALA A 265 -13.87 15.55 -10.15
C ALA A 265 -12.64 15.15 -10.96
N VAL A 266 -12.86 14.43 -12.07
CA VAL A 266 -11.82 14.07 -13.03
C VAL A 266 -12.04 14.79 -14.34
N GLY A 267 -10.94 15.14 -15.01
CA GLY A 267 -10.97 15.71 -16.37
C GLY A 267 -11.47 14.68 -17.39
N ARG A 268 -11.90 15.16 -18.57
CA ARG A 268 -12.29 14.26 -19.67
C ARG A 268 -11.06 13.57 -20.25
N ARG A 269 -9.98 14.32 -20.47
CA ARG A 269 -8.69 13.80 -20.96
C ARG A 269 -7.66 13.87 -19.86
N VAL A 270 -7.21 12.72 -19.40
CA VAL A 270 -6.28 12.58 -18.26
C VAL A 270 -4.96 12.00 -18.75
N VAL A 271 -3.87 12.65 -18.38
CA VAL A 271 -2.51 12.14 -18.60
C VAL A 271 -1.86 11.82 -17.25
N VAL A 272 -1.32 10.61 -17.10
CA VAL A 272 -0.66 10.16 -15.88
C VAL A 272 0.82 9.94 -16.18
N ILE A 273 1.71 10.57 -15.42
CA ILE A 273 3.15 10.46 -15.61
C ILE A 273 3.73 9.51 -14.58
N GLY A 274 4.24 8.37 -15.02
CA GLY A 274 4.83 7.35 -14.14
C GLY A 274 4.67 5.94 -14.69
N GLY A 275 5.31 4.97 -14.03
CA GLY A 275 5.25 3.56 -14.44
C GLY A 275 5.22 2.58 -13.28
N GLY A 276 4.86 3.04 -12.07
CA GLY A 276 4.67 2.20 -10.88
C GLY A 276 3.21 2.01 -10.54
N MET A 277 2.95 1.33 -9.41
CA MET A 277 1.60 1.01 -8.93
C MET A 277 0.70 2.24 -8.80
N THR A 278 1.21 3.34 -8.23
CA THR A 278 0.46 4.60 -8.10
C THR A 278 -0.04 5.14 -9.45
N ALA A 279 0.74 4.96 -10.53
CA ALA A 279 0.35 5.41 -11.87
C ALA A 279 -0.79 4.57 -12.43
N ILE A 280 -0.75 3.25 -12.22
CA ILE A 280 -1.85 2.33 -12.59
C ILE A 280 -3.11 2.69 -11.78
N ASP A 281 -2.97 2.81 -10.46
CA ASP A 281 -4.06 3.03 -9.53
C ASP A 281 -4.81 4.34 -9.82
N VAL A 282 -4.09 5.45 -10.05
CA VAL A 282 -4.73 6.74 -10.36
C VAL A 282 -5.36 6.73 -11.75
N ALA A 283 -4.75 6.06 -12.74
CA ALA A 283 -5.30 5.97 -14.09
C ALA A 283 -6.60 5.17 -14.13
N VAL A 284 -6.63 4.02 -13.47
CA VAL A 284 -7.84 3.19 -13.35
C VAL A 284 -8.94 3.95 -12.60
N GLN A 285 -8.62 4.61 -11.49
CA GLN A 285 -9.61 5.39 -10.75
C GLN A 285 -10.13 6.57 -11.56
N ALA A 286 -9.27 7.26 -12.32
CA ALA A 286 -9.70 8.33 -13.22
C ALA A 286 -10.71 7.83 -14.26
N ARG A 287 -10.47 6.64 -14.84
CA ARG A 287 -11.42 6.00 -15.76
C ARG A 287 -12.75 5.68 -15.08
N LEU A 288 -12.71 5.04 -13.90
CA LEU A 288 -13.92 4.66 -13.16
C LEU A 288 -14.74 5.88 -12.70
N LEU A 289 -14.09 7.02 -12.50
CA LEU A 289 -14.73 8.31 -12.19
C LEU A 289 -15.30 9.04 -13.42
N GLY A 290 -15.16 8.47 -14.63
CA GLY A 290 -15.79 8.96 -15.85
C GLY A 290 -14.88 9.73 -16.81
N ALA A 291 -13.55 9.66 -16.65
CA ALA A 291 -12.65 10.18 -17.67
C ALA A 291 -12.87 9.45 -19.01
N GLU A 292 -12.94 10.20 -20.12
CA GLU A 292 -13.18 9.69 -21.47
C GLU A 292 -11.91 9.08 -22.06
N ASP A 293 -10.78 9.77 -21.89
CA ASP A 293 -9.46 9.32 -22.35
C ASP A 293 -8.47 9.36 -21.18
N VAL A 294 -7.84 8.22 -20.88
CA VAL A 294 -6.76 8.13 -19.88
C VAL A 294 -5.51 7.56 -20.54
N THR A 295 -4.39 8.29 -20.44
CA THR A 295 -3.10 7.84 -20.96
C THR A 295 -2.03 7.88 -19.88
N ILE A 296 -1.45 6.73 -19.57
CA ILE A 296 -0.20 6.62 -18.80
C ILE A 296 0.98 6.87 -19.75
N VAL A 297 1.88 7.75 -19.34
CA VAL A 297 3.12 8.07 -20.04
C VAL A 297 4.30 7.63 -19.17
N TYR A 298 5.14 6.75 -19.73
CA TYR A 298 6.35 6.26 -19.08
C TYR A 298 7.59 6.60 -19.90
N ARG A 299 8.67 6.97 -19.19
CA ARG A 299 9.93 7.44 -19.79
C ARG A 299 10.79 6.34 -20.42
N GLY A 300 10.62 5.10 -19.99
CA GLY A 300 11.38 3.95 -20.46
C GLY A 300 10.48 2.97 -21.22
N ASP A 301 11.04 1.80 -21.51
CA ASP A 301 10.30 0.70 -22.13
C ASP A 301 9.28 0.09 -21.16
N GLU A 302 8.26 -0.57 -21.72
CA GLU A 302 7.21 -1.19 -20.90
C GLU A 302 7.77 -2.27 -19.97
N ALA A 303 8.76 -3.04 -20.45
CA ALA A 303 9.43 -4.07 -19.67
C ALA A 303 10.18 -3.51 -18.44
N ALA A 304 10.54 -2.22 -18.47
CA ALA A 304 11.20 -1.53 -17.37
C ALA A 304 10.21 -0.82 -16.42
N MET A 305 8.90 -0.96 -16.63
CA MET A 305 7.90 -0.45 -15.69
C MET A 305 7.97 -1.22 -14.37
N LYS A 306 7.78 -0.51 -13.26
CA LYS A 306 7.73 -1.11 -11.92
C LYS A 306 6.39 -1.81 -11.66
N ALA A 307 5.31 -1.33 -12.26
CA ALA A 307 4.00 -1.99 -12.18
C ALA A 307 4.06 -3.37 -12.84
N SER A 308 3.48 -4.38 -12.21
CA SER A 308 3.50 -5.76 -12.69
C SER A 308 2.75 -5.91 -14.03
N PRO A 309 3.02 -6.99 -14.81
CA PRO A 309 2.26 -7.27 -16.02
C PRO A 309 0.76 -7.39 -15.78
N TYR A 310 0.35 -8.00 -14.66
CA TYR A 310 -1.05 -8.12 -14.25
C TYR A 310 -1.69 -6.74 -14.06
N GLU A 311 -1.04 -5.84 -13.33
CA GLU A 311 -1.55 -4.49 -13.07
C GLU A 311 -1.61 -3.63 -14.33
N ARG A 312 -0.66 -3.80 -15.26
CA ARG A 312 -0.74 -3.19 -16.59
C ARG A 312 -1.96 -3.68 -17.36
N GLU A 313 -2.29 -4.97 -17.26
CA GLU A 313 -3.47 -5.54 -17.92
C GLU A 313 -4.78 -5.07 -17.28
N VAL A 314 -4.83 -4.94 -15.96
CA VAL A 314 -5.95 -4.32 -15.22
C VAL A 314 -6.24 -2.91 -15.74
N ALA A 315 -5.20 -2.13 -16.07
CA ALA A 315 -5.36 -0.82 -16.68
C ALA A 315 -5.89 -0.89 -18.13
N ARG A 316 -5.31 -1.76 -18.97
CA ARG A 316 -5.72 -1.91 -20.38
C ARG A 316 -7.16 -2.38 -20.55
N THR A 317 -7.58 -3.35 -19.75
CA THR A 317 -8.97 -3.86 -19.74
C THR A 317 -9.99 -2.80 -19.34
N ARG A 318 -9.54 -1.65 -18.84
CA ARG A 318 -10.35 -0.47 -18.51
C ARG A 318 -10.06 0.70 -19.46
N ASP A 319 -9.63 0.42 -20.68
CA ASP A 319 -9.32 1.41 -21.73
C ASP A 319 -8.23 2.44 -21.36
N VAL A 320 -7.36 2.15 -20.40
CA VAL A 320 -6.20 3.00 -20.12
C VAL A 320 -5.12 2.72 -21.17
N ARG A 321 -4.71 3.77 -21.90
CA ARG A 321 -3.61 3.67 -22.86
C ARG A 321 -2.26 3.81 -22.15
N ILE A 322 -1.28 3.00 -22.52
CA ILE A 322 0.10 3.12 -22.02
C ILE A 322 0.99 3.54 -23.19
N ARG A 323 1.69 4.68 -23.03
CA ARG A 323 2.67 5.20 -23.97
C ARG A 323 4.04 5.21 -23.31
N THR A 324 4.98 4.49 -23.89
CA THR A 324 6.35 4.33 -23.37
C THR A 324 7.33 5.22 -24.13
N CYS A 325 8.58 5.27 -23.66
CA CYS A 325 9.66 6.03 -24.28
C CYS A 325 9.34 7.53 -24.46
N LEU A 326 8.60 8.11 -23.52
CA LEU A 326 8.20 9.52 -23.55
C LEU A 326 8.60 10.20 -22.24
N ARG A 327 9.42 11.26 -22.35
CA ARG A 327 9.85 12.08 -21.21
C ARG A 327 9.05 13.38 -21.18
N PRO A 328 8.42 13.75 -20.06
CA PRO A 328 7.70 15.01 -19.97
C PRO A 328 8.68 16.18 -20.17
N LYS A 329 8.26 17.16 -20.96
CA LYS A 329 9.05 18.35 -21.28
C LYS A 329 8.44 19.61 -20.68
N ARG A 330 7.14 19.84 -20.93
CA ARG A 330 6.39 20.97 -20.38
C ARG A 330 4.89 20.72 -20.41
N TYR A 331 4.17 21.43 -19.56
CA TYR A 331 2.71 21.54 -19.59
C TYR A 331 2.29 22.79 -20.34
N LEU A 332 1.31 22.64 -21.23
CA LEU A 332 0.72 23.72 -21.99
C LEU A 332 -0.62 24.07 -21.34
N GLY A 333 -0.93 25.36 -21.27
CA GLY A 333 -2.15 25.83 -20.67
C GLY A 333 -2.68 27.12 -21.25
N GLU A 334 -3.98 27.30 -21.12
CA GLU A 334 -4.73 28.49 -21.50
C GLU A 334 -5.53 28.96 -20.28
N ASN A 335 -5.61 30.27 -20.06
CA ASN A 335 -6.33 30.86 -18.92
C ASN A 335 -5.92 30.27 -17.55
N GLY A 336 -4.64 29.90 -17.39
CA GLY A 336 -4.08 29.32 -16.17
C GLY A 336 -4.46 27.85 -15.92
N ARG A 337 -5.09 27.17 -16.87
CA ARG A 337 -5.47 25.74 -16.79
C ARG A 337 -4.71 24.92 -17.82
N VAL A 338 -4.31 23.70 -17.45
CA VAL A 338 -3.68 22.76 -18.38
C VAL A 338 -4.64 22.38 -19.52
N THR A 339 -4.12 22.38 -20.75
CA THR A 339 -4.84 21.97 -21.97
C THR A 339 -4.12 20.85 -22.71
N ALA A 340 -2.81 20.69 -22.48
CA ALA A 340 -2.01 19.61 -23.03
C ALA A 340 -0.70 19.39 -22.25
N ALA A 341 -0.07 18.24 -22.46
CA ALA A 341 1.28 17.93 -22.00
C ALA A 341 2.17 17.57 -23.19
N GLU A 342 3.34 18.21 -23.28
CA GLU A 342 4.35 17.98 -24.32
C GLU A 342 5.42 17.01 -23.79
N PHE A 343 5.73 16.00 -24.59
CA PHE A 343 6.70 14.96 -24.30
C PHE A 343 7.77 14.90 -25.38
N ALA A 344 8.99 14.55 -25.01
CA ALA A 344 10.06 14.21 -25.94
C ALA A 344 10.21 12.69 -26.04
N TYR A 345 10.44 12.18 -27.24
CA TYR A 345 10.78 10.76 -27.42
C TYR A 345 12.14 10.45 -26.78
N ALA A 346 12.21 9.33 -26.07
CA ALA A 346 13.46 8.81 -25.55
C ALA A 346 14.40 8.46 -26.72
N GLY A 347 15.71 8.70 -26.55
CA GLY A 347 16.71 8.46 -27.60
C GLY A 347 17.25 9.72 -28.29
N GLY A 348 16.77 10.92 -27.93
CA GLY A 348 17.40 12.18 -28.34
C GLY A 348 17.15 12.57 -29.80
N THR A 349 16.07 12.08 -30.41
CA THR A 349 15.70 12.40 -31.79
C THR A 349 15.31 13.87 -32.00
N GLY A 350 15.00 14.59 -30.92
CA GLY A 350 14.44 15.95 -30.95
C GLY A 350 12.95 15.99 -31.28
N GLU A 351 12.34 14.85 -31.63
CA GLU A 351 10.91 14.75 -31.89
C GLU A 351 10.09 14.87 -30.60
N THR A 352 8.94 15.54 -30.72
CA THR A 352 8.03 15.75 -29.60
C THR A 352 6.63 15.27 -29.93
N LEU A 353 5.91 14.85 -28.89
CA LEU A 353 4.52 14.45 -28.94
C LEU A 353 3.74 15.32 -27.95
N THR A 354 2.68 15.96 -28.41
CA THR A 354 1.76 16.70 -27.54
C THR A 354 0.48 15.90 -27.36
N LEU A 355 0.14 15.60 -26.10
CA LEU A 355 -1.11 14.93 -25.74
C LEU A 355 -2.07 15.96 -25.12
N PRO A 356 -3.28 16.15 -25.68
CA PRO A 356 -4.30 16.97 -25.06
C PRO A 356 -4.68 16.41 -23.68
N ALA A 357 -4.78 17.29 -22.68
CA ALA A 357 -4.99 16.91 -21.28
C ALA A 357 -5.72 18.03 -20.54
N ASP A 358 -6.85 17.70 -19.92
CA ASP A 358 -7.61 18.61 -19.04
C ASP A 358 -7.20 18.43 -17.57
N GLN A 359 -6.48 17.33 -17.29
CA GLN A 359 -5.92 16.99 -16.01
C GLN A 359 -4.64 16.16 -16.20
N VAL A 360 -3.63 16.43 -15.36
CA VAL A 360 -2.39 15.66 -15.32
C VAL A 360 -2.14 15.15 -13.91
N PHE A 361 -1.82 13.86 -13.78
CA PHE A 361 -1.37 13.28 -12.52
C PHE A 361 0.12 12.97 -12.55
N GLU A 362 0.86 13.51 -11.57
CA GLU A 362 2.26 13.18 -11.37
C GLU A 362 2.38 11.98 -10.40
N ALA A 363 2.92 10.87 -10.89
CA ALA A 363 3.16 9.62 -10.15
C ALA A 363 4.66 9.23 -10.20
N VAL A 364 5.54 10.20 -9.93
CA VAL A 364 7.00 10.07 -10.05
C VAL A 364 7.71 9.58 -8.78
N GLY A 365 6.96 8.91 -7.90
CA GLY A 365 7.47 8.29 -6.67
C GLY A 365 7.52 9.22 -5.46
N GLN A 366 7.72 8.61 -4.30
CA GLN A 366 7.79 9.29 -3.00
C GLN A 366 9.24 9.29 -2.49
N LYS A 367 9.52 10.20 -1.57
CA LYS A 367 10.79 10.32 -0.85
C LYS A 367 10.55 10.51 0.63
N LEU A 368 11.54 10.15 1.43
CA LEU A 368 11.51 10.43 2.85
C LEU A 368 11.62 11.95 3.04
N ALA A 369 10.67 12.50 3.79
CA ALA A 369 10.77 13.87 4.29
C ALA A 369 11.56 13.81 5.61
N PRO A 370 12.64 14.60 5.78
CA PRO A 370 13.58 14.41 6.88
C PRO A 370 13.34 15.20 8.20
N PRO A 371 12.22 15.91 8.49
CA PRO A 371 12.17 16.67 9.73
C PRO A 371 12.22 15.72 10.95
N GLY A 372 13.06 16.04 11.93
CA GLY A 372 13.14 15.31 13.20
C GLY A 372 13.93 13.99 13.18
N LEU A 373 14.77 13.75 12.16
CA LEU A 373 15.63 12.57 12.04
C LEU A 373 17.12 12.87 12.28
N ASP A 374 17.42 13.98 12.95
CA ASP A 374 18.79 14.38 13.27
C ASP A 374 19.52 13.30 14.07
N GLY A 375 20.79 13.05 13.72
CA GLY A 375 21.62 12.03 14.37
C GLY A 375 21.46 10.59 13.84
N LEU A 376 20.61 10.36 12.84
CA LEU A 376 20.54 9.08 12.14
C LEU A 376 21.45 9.03 10.91
N ALA A 377 22.03 7.87 10.64
CA ALA A 377 22.74 7.60 9.39
C ALA A 377 21.74 7.33 8.25
N PHE A 378 22.07 7.82 7.06
CA PHE A 378 21.25 7.66 5.86
C PHE A 378 22.03 6.99 4.74
N GLU A 379 21.31 6.24 3.90
CA GLU A 379 21.81 5.64 2.67
C GLU A 379 20.74 5.79 1.58
N GLY A 380 21.12 6.36 0.43
CA GLY A 380 20.18 6.60 -0.67
C GLY A 380 18.97 7.49 -0.32
N GLY A 381 19.11 8.39 0.66
CA GLY A 381 18.03 9.26 1.13
C GLY A 381 16.99 8.57 2.02
N ARG A 382 17.29 7.36 2.52
CA ARG A 382 16.47 6.60 3.48
C ARG A 382 17.31 6.25 4.72
N ILE A 383 16.65 5.88 5.82
CA ILE A 383 17.32 5.57 7.09
C ILE A 383 18.15 4.30 6.92
N LYS A 384 19.43 4.34 7.30
CA LYS A 384 20.29 3.16 7.30
C LYS A 384 20.00 2.30 8.53
N VAL A 385 19.78 1.01 8.31
CA VAL A 385 19.54 0.02 9.37
C VAL A 385 20.34 -1.26 9.13
N ASP A 386 20.50 -2.07 10.18
CA ASP A 386 21.09 -3.41 10.08
C ASP A 386 20.03 -4.52 9.84
N GLY A 387 20.47 -5.79 9.93
CA GLY A 387 19.63 -6.96 9.75
C GLY A 387 18.49 -7.09 10.77
N GLU A 388 18.68 -6.55 11.98
CA GLU A 388 17.69 -6.51 13.06
C GLU A 388 16.85 -5.23 13.04
N ARG A 389 17.04 -4.39 12.01
CA ARG A 389 16.39 -3.09 11.83
C ARG A 389 16.83 -2.01 12.82
N ALA A 390 17.95 -2.21 13.51
CA ALA A 390 18.52 -1.20 14.40
C ALA A 390 19.12 -0.07 13.56
N THR A 391 18.94 1.17 14.03
CA THR A 391 19.52 2.36 13.40
C THR A 391 20.92 2.65 13.94
N SER A 392 21.56 3.73 13.48
CA SER A 392 22.81 4.22 14.07
C SER A 392 22.67 4.75 15.50
N ARG A 393 21.44 4.93 15.99
CA ARG A 393 21.17 5.42 17.34
C ARG A 393 20.73 4.26 18.25
N PRO A 394 21.42 4.03 19.39
CA PRO A 394 21.02 3.01 20.35
C PRO A 394 19.59 3.20 20.85
N GLY A 395 18.85 2.11 21.03
CA GLY A 395 17.45 2.14 21.45
C GLY A 395 16.45 2.58 20.38
N VAL A 396 16.91 2.75 19.12
CA VAL A 396 16.06 3.19 18.00
C VAL A 396 16.17 2.23 16.81
N TRP A 397 15.02 1.72 16.36
CA TRP A 397 14.85 0.87 15.19
C TRP A 397 14.01 1.57 14.11
N ALA A 398 14.09 1.12 12.87
CA ALA A 398 13.28 1.63 11.77
C ALA A 398 12.92 0.53 10.77
N GLY A 399 11.74 0.62 10.13
CA GLY A 399 11.30 -0.40 9.17
C GLY A 399 10.22 0.08 8.20
N GLY A 400 10.02 -0.66 7.12
CA GLY A 400 9.12 -0.28 6.03
C GLY A 400 9.77 0.66 5.03
N ASP A 401 8.97 1.48 4.34
CA ASP A 401 9.48 2.22 3.18
C ASP A 401 10.52 3.30 3.53
N CYS A 402 10.60 3.72 4.80
CA CYS A 402 11.55 4.74 5.25
C CYS A 402 13.00 4.25 5.37
N ILE A 403 13.27 2.95 5.29
CA ILE A 403 14.63 2.40 5.40
C ILE A 403 15.30 2.16 4.05
N ALA A 404 16.63 2.21 4.03
CA ALA A 404 17.43 1.80 2.90
C ALA A 404 17.12 0.33 2.55
N GLY A 405 16.82 0.06 1.28
CA GLY A 405 16.37 -1.28 0.83
C GLY A 405 14.88 -1.58 1.04
N GLY A 406 14.09 -0.63 1.55
CA GLY A 406 12.63 -0.75 1.63
C GLY A 406 12.01 -1.04 0.26
N LYS A 407 11.00 -1.92 0.22
CA LYS A 407 10.45 -2.48 -1.02
C LYS A 407 9.18 -1.78 -1.53
N ASP A 408 8.64 -0.82 -0.78
CA ASP A 408 7.40 -0.12 -1.12
C ASP A 408 6.20 -1.12 -1.28
N LEU A 409 6.21 -2.18 -0.47
CA LEU A 409 5.21 -3.27 -0.46
C LEU A 409 4.70 -3.50 0.98
N THR A 410 3.37 -3.56 1.16
CA THR A 410 2.75 -3.75 2.47
C THR A 410 3.29 -4.98 3.21
N VAL A 411 3.38 -6.13 2.56
CA VAL A 411 3.90 -7.37 3.17
C VAL A 411 5.37 -7.27 3.60
N ALA A 412 6.19 -6.52 2.87
CA ALA A 412 7.59 -6.30 3.24
C ALA A 412 7.71 -5.36 4.45
N ALA A 413 6.87 -4.31 4.49
CA ALA A 413 6.81 -3.41 5.64
C ALA A 413 6.35 -4.14 6.92
N VAL A 414 5.40 -5.07 6.81
CA VAL A 414 4.99 -5.93 7.93
C VAL A 414 6.16 -6.79 8.42
N GLU A 415 6.93 -7.39 7.50
CA GLU A 415 8.11 -8.18 7.87
C GLU A 415 9.14 -7.33 8.62
N ASP A 416 9.44 -6.12 8.14
CA ASP A 416 10.35 -5.21 8.83
C ASP A 416 9.87 -4.88 10.25
N GLY A 417 8.57 -4.62 10.43
CA GLY A 417 7.98 -4.39 11.75
C GLY A 417 8.09 -5.61 12.67
N LYS A 418 7.90 -6.82 12.13
CA LYS A 418 8.04 -8.09 12.87
C LYS A 418 9.49 -8.37 13.27
N VAL A 419 10.45 -8.12 12.38
CA VAL A 419 11.88 -8.24 12.68
C VAL A 419 12.28 -7.26 13.78
N ALA A 420 11.92 -5.98 13.63
CA ALA A 420 12.23 -4.95 14.61
C ALA A 420 11.60 -5.23 15.98
N ALA A 421 10.34 -5.68 16.03
CA ALA A 421 9.69 -6.02 17.29
C ALA A 421 10.40 -7.14 18.05
N ARG A 422 10.91 -8.17 17.35
CA ARG A 422 11.71 -9.24 17.97
C ARG A 422 13.02 -8.71 18.54
N ALA A 423 13.70 -7.82 17.81
CA ALA A 423 14.94 -7.20 18.27
C ALA A 423 14.72 -6.29 19.49
N ILE A 424 13.66 -5.48 19.46
CA ILE A 424 13.25 -4.62 20.58
C ILE A 424 12.89 -5.47 21.81
N ASP A 425 12.08 -6.52 21.64
CA ASP A 425 11.71 -7.41 22.75
C ASP A 425 12.94 -8.07 23.40
N HIS A 426 13.92 -8.50 22.60
CA HIS A 426 15.19 -9.01 23.12
C HIS A 426 15.95 -7.92 23.88
N TYR A 427 16.10 -6.74 23.28
CA TYR A 427 16.80 -5.60 23.88
C TYR A 427 16.22 -5.20 25.24
N LEU A 428 14.90 -5.26 25.40
CA LEU A 428 14.22 -4.89 26.65
C LEU A 428 14.26 -5.97 27.75
N LYS A 429 14.62 -7.20 27.39
CA LYS A 429 14.77 -8.34 28.31
C LYS A 429 16.21 -8.55 28.79
N ALA A 430 17.18 -8.04 28.04
CA ALA A 430 18.59 -7.98 28.44
C ALA A 430 18.79 -6.96 29.57
#